data_AF-A0A373B003-F1
#
_entry.id   AF-A0A373B003-F1
#
_cell.length_a   1.000
_cell.length_b   1.000
_cell.length_c   1.000
_cell.angle_alpha   90.00
_cell.angle_beta   90.00
_cell.angle_gamma   90.00
#
_symmetry.space_group_name_H-M   'P 1'
#
loop_
_entity.id
_entity.type
_entity.pdbx_description
1 polymer ?
#
loop_
_entity_poly.entity_id
_entity_poly.type
_entity_poly.pdbx_seq_one_letter_code
_entity_poly.pdbx_strand_id
1 'polypeptide(L)' 'MGTKQNDKSGIDTVLKDFPLFCPKCKLTHIIDVEKLEIVIKNTEKQTFII' A
#
# COMPACT_ATOMS: atom_id res chain seq x y z
N MET A 1 0.65 -24.95 -34.17
CA MET A 1 1.40 -24.02 -33.30
C MET A 1 0.40 -23.10 -32.61
N GLY A 2 0.32 -23.10 -31.29
CA GLY A 2 -0.50 -22.16 -30.53
C GLY A 2 0.31 -21.64 -29.36
N THR A 3 0.91 -20.46 -29.52
CA THR A 3 1.63 -19.81 -28.42
C THR A 3 0.60 -19.14 -27.52
N LYS A 4 0.30 -19.79 -26.39
CA LYS A 4 -0.52 -19.25 -25.32
C LYS A 4 0.25 -18.06 -24.73
N GLN A 5 0.00 -16.85 -25.23
CA GLN A 5 0.50 -15.63 -24.61
C GLN A 5 -0.16 -15.55 -23.24
N ASN A 6 0.64 -15.79 -22.20
CA ASN A 6 0.29 -15.39 -20.87
C ASN A 6 0.43 -13.87 -20.86
N ASP A 7 -0.61 -13.18 -21.36
CA ASP A 7 -0.76 -11.76 -21.17
C ASP A 7 -0.98 -11.57 -19.67
N LYS A 8 0.14 -11.52 -18.92
CA LYS A 8 0.20 -10.82 -17.65
C LYS A 8 -0.02 -9.35 -18.00
N SER A 9 -1.27 -9.00 -18.31
CA SER A 9 -1.78 -7.66 -18.06
C SER A 9 -1.72 -7.49 -16.55
N GLY A 10 -0.50 -7.29 -16.05
CA GLY A 10 -0.21 -6.94 -14.69
C GLY A 10 -0.88 -5.61 -14.50
N ILE A 11 -2.13 -5.65 -14.07
CA ILE A 11 -2.87 -4.48 -13.60
C ILE A 11 -1.92 -3.83 -12.61
N ASP A 12 -1.36 -2.68 -12.97
CA ASP A 12 -0.50 -1.93 -12.06
C ASP A 12 -1.39 -1.59 -10.87
N THR A 13 -1.23 -2.34 -9.78
CA THR A 13 -1.99 -2.12 -8.56
C THR A 13 -1.40 -0.88 -7.91
N VAL A 14 -2.07 0.26 -8.14
CA VAL A 14 -1.75 1.52 -7.50
C VAL A 14 -2.66 1.69 -6.29
N LEU A 15 -2.07 1.88 -5.13
CA LEU A 15 -2.75 2.24 -3.90
C LEU A 15 -2.15 3.56 -3.43
N LYS A 16 -2.96 4.61 -3.29
CA LYS A 16 -2.47 5.94 -2.86
C LYS A 16 -3.19 6.37 -1.60
N ASP A 17 -2.44 7.05 -0.74
CA ASP A 17 -2.88 7.66 0.50
C ASP A 17 -3.69 6.71 1.40
N PHE A 18 -3.30 5.43 1.41
CA PHE A 18 -4.01 4.39 2.14
C PHE A 18 -3.59 4.35 3.61
N PRO A 19 -4.53 4.39 4.56
CA PRO A 19 -4.22 4.29 5.98
C PRO A 19 -3.88 2.84 6.35
N LEU A 20 -2.63 2.58 6.71
CA LEU A 20 -2.15 1.30 7.24
C LEU A 20 -1.91 1.41 8.75
N PHE A 21 -2.69 0.67 9.54
CA PHE A 21 -2.47 0.57 10.98
C PHE A 21 -1.29 -0.37 11.29
N CYS A 22 -0.32 0.14 12.05
CA CYS A 22 0.78 -0.67 12.58
C CYS A 22 0.48 -1.08 14.03
N PRO A 23 0.14 -2.35 14.31
CA PRO A 23 -0.19 -2.81 15.67
C PRO A 23 1.00 -2.75 16.64
N LYS A 24 2.24 -2.78 16.12
CA LYS A 24 3.46 -2.68 16.93
C LYS A 24 3.69 -1.26 17.45
N CYS A 25 3.53 -0.26 16.57
CA CYS A 25 3.71 1.14 16.92
C CYS A 25 2.45 1.76 17.53
N LYS A 26 1.29 1.16 17.29
CA LYS A 26 -0.05 1.69 17.60
C LYS A 26 -0.35 3.01 16.88
N LEU A 27 0.18 3.17 15.66
CA LEU A 27 0.02 4.36 14.84
C LEU A 27 -0.56 3.97 13.48
N THR A 28 -1.24 4.92 12.83
CA THR A 28 -1.70 4.77 11.45
C THR A 28 -0.74 5.53 10.55
N HIS A 29 -0.29 4.87 9.49
CA HIS A 29 0.59 5.44 8.49
C HIS A 29 -0.17 5.63 7.19
N ILE A 30 0.08 6.72 6.49
CA ILE A 30 -0.39 6.89 5.12
C ILE A 30 0.65 6.29 4.18
N ILE A 31 0.24 5.32 3.37
CA ILE A 31 1.13 4.62 2.44
C ILE A 31 0.67 4.75 0.99
N ASP A 32 1.66 4.76 0.11
CA ASP A 32 1.47 4.53 -1.32
C ASP A 32 2.12 3.20 -1.72
N VAL A 33 1.45 2.47 -2.60
CA VAL A 33 1.97 1.27 -3.25
C VAL A 33 1.86 1.45 -4.75
N GLU A 34 2.99 1.37 -5.45
CA GLU A 34 3.05 1.44 -6.91
C GLU A 34 4.17 0.51 -7.38
N LYS A 35 3.90 -0.33 -8.39
CA LYS A 35 4.90 -1.27 -8.97
C LYS A 35 5.62 -2.14 -7.93
N LEU A 36 4.91 -2.54 -6.87
CA LEU A 36 5.43 -3.32 -5.72
C LEU A 36 6.40 -2.55 -4.80
N GLU A 37 6.57 -1.24 -5.00
CA GLU A 37 7.26 -0.37 -4.06
C GLU A 37 6.27 0.23 -3.06
N ILE A 38 6.66 0.30 -1.79
CA ILE A 38 5.86 0.89 -0.71
C ILE A 38 6.55 2.16 -0.23
N VAL A 39 5.85 3.29 -0.28
CA VAL A 39 6.31 4.58 0.25
C VAL A 39 5.45 4.97 1.45
N ILE A 40 6.08 5.28 2.57
CA ILE A 40 5.41 5.74 3.79
C ILE A 40 5.51 7.27 3.85
N LYS A 41 4.37 7.97 3.71
CA LYS A 41 4.35 9.44 3.63
C LYS A 41 4.30 10.13 4.98
N ASN A 42 3.40 9.67 5.87
CA ASN A 42 3.19 10.34 7.15
C ASN A 42 2.77 9.35 8.22
N THR A 43 3.07 9.67 9.47
CA THR A 43 2.66 8.89 10.64
C THR A 43 1.77 9.76 11.50
N GLU A 44 0.48 9.47 11.52
CA GLU A 44 -0.41 10.13 12.46
C GLU A 44 -0.39 9.34 13.77
N LYS A 45 0.08 9.98 14.84
CA LYS A 45 -0.16 9.46 16.17
C LYS A 45 -1.65 9.63 16.45
N GLN A 46 -2.37 8.52 16.55
CA GLN A 46 -3.72 8.56 17.11
C GLN A 46 -3.57 8.93 18.59
N THR A 47 -3.64 10.22 18.88
CA THR A 47 -3.73 10.72 20.24
C THR A 47 -5.15 10.43 20.72
N PHE A 48 -5.35 9.27 21.33
CA PHE A 48 -6.57 8.99 22.08
C PHE A 48 -6.53 9.89 23.31
N ILE A 49 -7.24 11.01 23.28
CA ILE A 49 -7.59 11.75 24.49
C ILE A 49 -8.68 10.93 25.16
N ILE A 50 -8.31 10.22 26.22
CA ILE A 50 -9.21 9.52 27.14
C ILE A 50 -9.54 10.45 28.31
#